data_AF-A0AAV5QTE8-F1
#
_entry.id   AF-A0AAV5QTE8-F1
#
_cell.length_a   1.000
_cell.length_b   1.000
_cell.length_c   1.000
_cell.angle_alpha   90.00
_cell.angle_beta   90.00
_cell.angle_gamma   90.00
#
_symmetry.space_group_name_H-M   'P 1'
#
loop_
_entity.id
_entity.type
_entity.pdbx_description
1 polymer ?
#
loop_
_entity_poly.entity_id
_entity_poly.type
_entity_poly.pdbx_seq_one_letter_code
_entity_poly.pdbx_strand_id
1 'polypeptide(L)' 'MPFLGRAFHISVDLVLASAFLAGIKRSTGLTPNLDQFDDNLIKEYGAKYLNVGEYVFDASVGYFTTSTYFKRK' A
#
# COMPACT_ATOMS: atom_id res chain seq x y z
N MET A 1 -17.18 -18.07 -14.08
CA MET A 1 -17.36 -17.97 -12.62
C MET A 1 -17.15 -16.51 -12.20
N PRO A 2 -18.22 -15.72 -11.99
CA PRO A 2 -18.12 -14.27 -11.74
C PRO A 2 -17.39 -13.90 -10.44
N PHE A 3 -17.13 -14.86 -9.56
CA PHE A 3 -16.39 -14.67 -8.31
C PHE A 3 -14.91 -14.31 -8.51
N LEU A 4 -14.27 -14.80 -9.58
CA LEU A 4 -12.82 -14.61 -9.78
C LEU A 4 -12.46 -13.15 -10.13
N GLY A 5 -13.30 -12.50 -10.95
CA GLY A 5 -13.10 -11.09 -11.30
C GLY A 5 -13.30 -10.15 -10.11
N ARG A 6 -14.30 -10.42 -9.27
CA ARG A 6 -14.59 -9.59 -8.09
C ARG A 6 -13.50 -9.72 -7.01
N ALA A 7 -13.00 -10.93 -6.79
CA ALA A 7 -11.89 -11.15 -5.85
C ALA A 7 -10.61 -10.44 -6.30
N PHE A 8 -10.31 -10.49 -7.60
CA PHE A 8 -9.16 -9.78 -8.17
C PHE A 8 -9.28 -8.26 -7.97
N HIS A 9 -10.43 -7.66 -8.31
CA HIS A 9 -10.67 -6.24 -8.09
C HIS A 9 -10.47 -5.82 -6.64
N ILE A 10 -11.06 -6.56 -5.69
CA ILE A 10 -10.91 -6.27 -4.25
C ILE A 10 -9.44 -6.34 -3.83
N SER A 11 -8.68 -7.33 -4.32
CA SER A 11 -7.26 -7.44 -4.01
C SER A 11 -6.45 -6.26 -4.57
N VAL A 12 -6.78 -5.79 -5.78
CA VAL A 12 -6.15 -4.61 -6.38
C VAL A 12 -6.50 -3.36 -5.59
N ASP A 13 -7.76 -3.18 -5.21
CA ASP A 13 -8.22 -2.03 -4.42
C ASP A 13 -7.56 -1.97 -3.04
N LEU A 14 -7.38 -3.12 -2.39
CA LEU A 14 -6.62 -3.25 -1.15
C LEU A 14 -5.16 -2.83 -1.33
N VAL A 15 -4.49 -3.32 -2.37
CA VAL A 15 -3.10 -2.93 -2.64
C VAL A 15 -2.98 -1.44 -2.98
N LEU A 16 -3.94 -0.88 -3.72
CA LEU A 16 -3.98 0.55 -4.01
C LEU A 16 -4.17 1.38 -2.74
N ALA A 17 -5.07 0.96 -1.86
CA ALA A 17 -5.30 1.63 -0.58
C ALA A 17 -4.05 1.58 0.31
N SER A 18 -3.35 0.45 0.39
CA SER A 18 -2.10 0.37 1.17
C SER A 18 -0.97 1.21 0.55
N ALA A 19 -0.82 1.21 -0.78
CA ALA A 19 0.15 2.05 -1.47
C ALA A 19 -0.14 3.55 -1.30
N PHE A 20 -1.41 3.94 -1.27
CA PHE A 20 -1.83 5.31 -0.99
C PHE A 20 -1.45 5.73 0.45
N LEU A 21 -1.72 4.87 1.44
CA LEU A 21 -1.32 5.10 2.83
C LEU A 21 0.20 5.20 2.97
N ALA A 22 0.96 4.38 2.24
CA ALA A 22 2.42 4.49 2.17
C ALA A 22 2.87 5.86 1.61
N GLY A 23 2.19 6.37 0.58
CA GLY A 23 2.42 7.72 0.05
C GLY A 23 2.14 8.83 1.07
N ILE A 24 1.08 8.71 1.88
CA ILE A 24 0.79 9.64 2.98
C ILE A 24 1.91 9.60 4.03
N LYS A 25 2.33 8.41 4.44
CA LYS A 25 3.45 8.22 5.38
C LYS A 25 4.74 8.86 4.85
N ARG A 26 5.02 8.72 3.56
CA ARG A 26 6.23 9.29 2.93
C ARG A 26 6.20 10.81 2.82
N SER A 27 5.02 11.39 2.58
CA SER A 27 4.86 12.84 2.40
C SER A 27 4.66 13.62 3.72
N THR A 28 4.02 13.00 4.72
CA THR A 28 3.64 13.67 5.97
C THR A 28 4.26 13.07 7.23
N GLY A 29 4.80 11.84 7.15
CA GLY A 29 5.25 11.08 8.32
C GLY A 29 4.13 10.39 9.11
N LEU A 30 2.86 10.58 8.72
CA LEU A 30 1.72 9.99 9.43
C LEU A 30 1.49 8.54 9.02
N THR A 31 1.31 7.66 10.00
CA THR A 31 0.98 6.25 9.81
C THR A 31 -0.31 5.90 10.54
N PRO A 32 -1.14 4.97 10.04
CA PRO A 32 -2.30 4.49 10.78
C PRO A 32 -1.91 4.01 12.18
N ASN A 33 -2.64 4.45 13.19
CA ASN A 33 -2.39 4.06 14.56
C ASN A 33 -2.94 2.65 14.82
N LEU A 34 -2.07 1.64 14.66
CA LEU A 34 -2.41 0.24 14.95
C LEU A 34 -2.48 -0.03 16.47
N ASP A 35 -1.90 0.84 17.30
CA ASP A 35 -1.90 0.66 18.75
C ASP A 35 -3.24 0.91 19.41
N GLN A 36 -4.20 1.50 18.67
CA GLN A 36 -5.58 1.64 19.12
C GLN A 36 -6.31 0.28 19.19
N PHE A 37 -5.81 -0.77 18.53
CA PHE A 37 -6.41 -2.09 18.58
C PHE A 37 -5.78 -2.91 19.71
N ASP A 38 -6.58 -3.49 20.61
CA ASP A 38 -6.06 -4.36 21.69
C ASP A 38 -5.57 -5.72 21.18
N ASP A 39 -6.03 -6.15 20.01
CA ASP A 39 -5.69 -7.45 19.43
C ASP A 39 -4.35 -7.41 18.68
N ASN A 40 -3.39 -8.20 19.17
CA ASN A 40 -2.07 -8.36 18.57
C ASN A 40 -2.11 -8.90 17.13
N LEU A 41 -3.11 -9.73 16.79
CA LEU A 41 -3.26 -10.24 15.43
C LEU A 41 -3.60 -9.10 14.47
N ILE A 42 -4.54 -8.23 14.85
CA ILE A 42 -4.94 -7.08 14.03
C ILE A 42 -3.75 -6.14 13.82
N LYS A 43 -2.94 -5.92 14.86
CA LYS A 43 -1.69 -5.15 14.74
C LYS A 43 -0.73 -5.78 13.74
N GLU A 44 -0.48 -7.08 13.85
CA GLU A 44 0.47 -7.78 12.97
C GLU A 44 0.00 -7.78 11.51
N TYR A 45 -1.28 -8.12 11.27
CA TYR A 45 -1.84 -8.12 9.92
C TYR A 45 -1.95 -6.71 9.33
N GLY A 46 -2.33 -5.72 10.13
CA GLY A 46 -2.34 -4.31 9.73
C GLY A 46 -0.94 -3.82 9.37
N ALA A 47 0.07 -4.16 10.17
CA ALA A 47 1.46 -3.84 9.89
C ALA A 47 1.94 -4.51 8.59
N LYS A 48 1.65 -5.80 8.40
CA LYS A 48 1.97 -6.51 7.14
C LYS A 48 1.30 -5.86 5.93
N TYR A 49 0.03 -5.50 6.06
CA TYR A 49 -0.73 -4.85 4.99
C TYR A 49 -0.14 -3.49 4.59
N LEU A 50 0.25 -2.67 5.58
CA LEU A 50 0.92 -1.39 5.32
C LEU A 50 2.30 -1.57 4.68
N ASN A 51 3.07 -2.56 5.13
CA ASN A 51 4.38 -2.90 4.53
C ASN A 51 4.26 -3.31 3.05
N VAL A 52 3.20 -4.05 2.68
CA VAL A 52 2.93 -4.37 1.27
C VAL A 52 2.73 -3.09 0.45
N GLY A 53 2.01 -2.12 1.00
CA GLY A 53 1.81 -0.81 0.37
C GLY A 53 3.12 -0.06 0.14
N GLU A 54 4.00 -0.05 1.13
CA GLU A 54 5.33 0.57 1.03
C GLU A 54 6.17 -0.10 -0.07
N TYR A 55 6.21 -1.43 -0.10
CA TYR A 55 6.91 -2.18 -1.14
C TYR A 55 6.39 -1.86 -2.55
N VAL A 56 5.06 -1.87 -2.74
CA VAL A 56 4.44 -1.58 -4.03
C VAL A 56 4.69 -0.13 -4.46
N PHE A 57 4.63 0.81 -3.51
CA PHE A 57 4.93 2.21 -3.76
C PHE A 57 6.39 2.39 -4.20
N ASP A 58 7.34 1.78 -3.50
CA ASP A 58 8.77 1.86 -3.83
C ASP A 58 9.09 1.20 -5.17
N ALA A 59 8.50 0.03 -5.45
CA ALA A 59 8.62 -0.62 -6.75
C ALA A 59 8.09 0.27 -7.89
N SER A 60 6.98 0.96 -7.65
CA SER A 60 6.40 1.91 -8.61
C SER A 60 7.32 3.12 -8.84
N VAL A 61 7.88 3.70 -7.77
CA VAL A 61 8.86 4.80 -7.88
C VAL A 61 10.13 4.36 -8.61
N GLY A 62 10.59 3.14 -8.36
CA GLY A 62 11.72 2.53 -9.07
C GLY A 62 11.44 2.41 -10.57
N TYR A 63 10.26 1.93 -10.93
CA TYR A 63 9.81 1.84 -12.32
C TYR A 63 9.66 3.22 -12.98
N PHE A 64 9.08 4.20 -12.28
CA PHE A 64 8.95 5.56 -12.80
C PHE A 64 10.29 6.27 -12.95
N THR A 65 11.26 5.98 -12.08
CA THR A 65 12.61 6.57 -12.17
C THR A 65 13.34 6.13 -13.44
N THR A 66 13.14 4.89 -13.90
CA THR A 66 13.80 4.35 -15.11
C THR A 66 13.01 4.63 -16.40
N SER A 67 11.75 5.02 -16.27
CA SER A 67 10.85 5.28 -17.38
C SER A 67 11.12 6.65 -18.04
N THR A 68 11.18 6.68 -19.37
CA THR A 68 11.33 7.90 -20.16
C THR A 68 10.12 8.84 -20.10
N TYR A 69 8.98 8.35 -19.60
CA TYR A 69 7.74 9.12 -19.46
C TYR A 69 7.73 10.03 -18.22
N PHE A 70 8.62 9.80 -17.26
CA PHE A 70 8.66 10.53 -16.00
C PHE A 70 9.95 11.32 -15.86
N LYS A 71 9.86 12.49 -15.24
CA LYS A 71 11.02 13.35 -14.94
C LYS A 71 11.02 13.70 -13.45
N ARG A 72 12.20 13.71 -12.83
CA ARG A 72 12.38 14.30 -11.50
C ARG A 72 12.31 15.82 -11.62
N LYS A 73 11.56 16.45 -10.71
CA LYS A 73 11.54 17.90 -10.50
C LYS A 73 12.06 18.19 -9.11
#